data_AF-A0A2H0DYZ8-F1
#
_entry.id   AF-A0A2H0DYZ8-F1
#
_cell.length_a   1.000
_cell.length_b   1.000
_cell.length_c   1.000
_cell.angle_alpha   90.00
_cell.angle_beta   90.00
_cell.angle_gamma   90.00
#
_symmetry.space_group_name_H-M   'P 1'
#
loop_
_entity.id
_entity.type
_entity.pdbx_description
1 polymer ?
#
loop_
_entity_poly.entity_id
_entity_poly.type
_entity_poly.pdbx_seq_one_letter_code
_entity_poly.pdbx_strand_id
1 'polypeptide(L)'
;MRGGFALIEVIVVLAILGILAGITTVSFSKFRNTDVLEGNVSSVLSMYAKARENTVSSLENSKYGVYATTTKFVIFKGDIYSEGASGNEEFVLEGGVVLKDINIFGGGQSVVFERLTGKTLNYGFITIGISSDPTKDLDIIIEKTGLVRKTE
;
A
#
# COMPACT_ATOMS: atom_id res chain seq x y z
N MET A 1 33.84 28.92 -45.92
CA MET A 1 33.49 27.68 -45.21
C MET A 1 33.27 28.00 -43.74
N ARG A 2 32.01 27.98 -43.26
CA ARG A 2 31.62 28.21 -41.85
C ARG A 2 30.54 27.19 -41.40
N GLY A 3 30.59 25.96 -41.90
CA GLY A 3 29.57 24.93 -41.63
C GLY A 3 29.97 23.85 -40.61
N GLY A 4 31.26 23.70 -40.30
CA GLY A 4 31.76 22.63 -39.42
C GLY A 4 31.58 22.88 -37.93
N PHE A 5 31.66 24.15 -37.48
CA PHE A 5 31.49 24.51 -36.07
C PHE A 5 30.04 24.37 -35.60
N ALA A 6 29.05 24.59 -36.47
CA ALA A 6 27.64 24.44 -36.11
C ALA A 6 27.23 22.97 -35.92
N LEU A 7 27.82 22.04 -36.68
CA LEU A 7 27.44 20.63 -36.61
C LEU A 7 27.93 19.98 -35.31
N ILE A 8 29.16 20.29 -34.88
CA ILE A 8 29.67 19.81 -33.59
C ILE A 8 28.88 20.42 -32.41
N GLU A 9 28.48 21.68 -32.51
CA GLU A 9 27.65 22.34 -31.49
C GLU A 9 26.28 21.66 -31.36
N VAL A 10 25.61 21.34 -32.49
CA VAL A 10 24.35 20.60 -32.47
C VAL A 10 24.51 19.21 -31.85
N ILE A 11 25.60 18.49 -32.16
CA ILE A 11 25.88 17.18 -31.55
C ILE A 11 26.09 17.32 -30.03
N VAL A 12 26.83 18.33 -29.58
CA VAL A 12 27.07 18.57 -28.15
C VAL A 12 25.76 18.92 -27.43
N VAL A 13 24.90 19.76 -28.02
CA VAL A 13 23.58 20.10 -27.46
C VAL A 13 22.70 18.85 -27.38
N LEU A 14 22.64 18.03 -28.42
CA LEU A 14 21.87 16.77 -28.42
C LEU A 14 22.42 15.78 -27.38
N ALA A 15 23.74 15.70 -27.21
CA ALA A 15 24.36 14.87 -26.17
C ALA A 15 23.97 15.34 -24.76
N ILE A 16 23.99 16.65 -24.50
CA ILE A 16 23.56 17.23 -23.23
C ILE A 16 22.06 16.95 -23.00
N LEU A 17 21.21 17.16 -24.02
CA LEU A 17 19.77 16.88 -23.91
C LEU A 17 19.49 15.39 -23.66
N GLY A 18 20.23 14.49 -24.29
CA GLY A 18 20.11 13.05 -24.05
C GLY A 18 20.46 12.66 -22.61
N ILE A 19 21.54 13.22 -22.06
CA ILE A 19 21.93 13.02 -20.66
C ILE A 19 20.84 13.54 -19.72
N LEU A 20 20.34 14.76 -19.96
CA LEU A 20 19.27 15.36 -19.16
C LEU A 20 17.99 14.53 -19.20
N ALA A 21 17.57 14.06 -20.38
CA ALA A 21 16.39 13.22 -20.55
C ALA A 21 16.51 11.87 -19.83
N GLY A 22 17.70 11.27 -19.82
CA GLY A 22 17.97 10.04 -19.08
C GLY A 22 17.80 10.24 -17.57
N ILE A 23 18.38 11.32 -17.03
CA ILE A 23 18.31 11.63 -15.58
C ILE A 23 16.86 11.91 -15.15
N THR A 24 16.11 12.71 -15.92
CA THR A 24 14.73 13.07 -15.58
C THR A 24 13.81 11.85 -15.59
N THR A 25 13.97 10.95 -16.56
CA THR A 25 13.12 9.75 -16.67
C THR A 25 13.28 8.82 -15.46
N VAL A 26 14.52 8.56 -15.02
CA VAL A 26 14.78 7.69 -13.86
C VAL A 26 14.26 8.33 -12.58
N SER A 27 14.49 9.63 -12.40
CA SER A 27 14.02 10.37 -11.22
C SER A 27 12.49 10.37 -11.12
N PHE A 28 11.82 10.64 -12.25
CA PHE A 28 10.36 10.68 -12.31
C PHE A 28 9.72 9.31 -12.03
N SER A 29 10.30 8.22 -12.54
CA SER A 29 9.80 6.88 -12.27
C SER A 29 9.89 6.51 -10.78
N LYS A 30 10.98 6.86 -10.11
CA LYS A 30 11.15 6.61 -8.67
C LYS A 30 10.19 7.42 -7.81
N PHE A 31 9.96 8.67 -8.21
CA PHE A 31 9.01 9.56 -7.54
C PHE A 31 7.58 9.02 -7.67
N ARG A 32 7.14 8.72 -8.90
CA ARG A 32 5.82 8.12 -9.15
C ARG A 32 5.58 6.84 -8.35
N ASN A 33 6.57 5.96 -8.32
CA ASN A 33 6.50 4.71 -7.57
C ASN A 33 6.28 4.97 -6.07
N THR A 34 6.98 5.94 -5.51
CA THR A 34 6.84 6.33 -4.09
C THR A 34 5.43 6.87 -3.81
N ASP A 35 4.93 7.80 -4.64
CA ASP A 35 3.58 8.36 -4.49
C ASP A 35 2.48 7.30 -4.58
N VAL A 36 2.59 6.38 -5.54
CA VAL A 36 1.65 5.27 -5.73
C VAL A 36 1.66 4.35 -4.51
N LEU A 37 2.84 3.99 -3.99
CA LEU A 37 2.96 3.15 -2.80
C LEU A 37 2.35 3.83 -1.57
N GLU A 38 2.64 5.12 -1.36
CA GLU A 38 2.08 5.88 -0.24
C GLU A 38 0.56 6.03 -0.31
N GLY A 39 0.01 6.28 -1.50
CA GLY A 39 -1.43 6.34 -1.72
C GLY A 39 -2.12 5.03 -1.34
N ASN A 40 -1.59 3.89 -1.81
CA ASN A 40 -2.12 2.57 -1.46
C ASN A 40 -2.03 2.29 0.04
N VAL A 41 -0.88 2.58 0.67
CA VAL A 41 -0.70 2.43 2.13
C VAL A 41 -1.72 3.29 2.89
N SER A 42 -1.95 4.54 2.48
CA SER A 42 -2.95 5.42 3.11
C SER A 42 -4.37 4.85 3.02
N SER A 43 -4.75 4.29 1.86
CA SER A 43 -6.03 3.61 1.69
C SER A 43 -6.14 2.37 2.58
N VAL A 44 -5.09 1.56 2.67
CA VAL A 44 -5.06 0.38 3.56
C VAL A 44 -5.21 0.78 5.03
N LEU A 45 -4.47 1.80 5.49
CA LEU A 45 -4.62 2.35 6.84
C LEU A 45 -6.07 2.81 7.11
N SER A 46 -6.69 3.46 6.12
CA SER A 46 -8.08 3.91 6.20
C SER A 46 -9.06 2.74 6.29
N MET A 47 -8.79 1.62 5.61
CA MET A 47 -9.62 0.41 5.73
C MET A 47 -9.56 -0.20 7.12
N TYR A 48 -8.37 -0.31 7.71
CA TYR A 48 -8.22 -0.78 9.08
C TYR A 48 -8.94 0.15 10.08
N ALA A 49 -8.79 1.46 9.91
CA ALA A 49 -9.49 2.44 10.73
C ALA A 49 -11.02 2.29 10.61
N LYS A 50 -11.53 2.15 9.37
CA LYS A 50 -12.97 1.94 9.10
C LYS A 50 -13.49 0.63 9.71
N ALA A 51 -12.79 -0.49 9.54
CA ALA A 51 -13.18 -1.76 10.15
C ALA A 51 -13.23 -1.68 11.68
N ARG A 52 -12.25 -1.00 12.29
CA ARG A 52 -12.23 -0.74 13.72
C ARG A 52 -13.40 0.15 14.14
N GLU A 53 -13.69 1.22 13.42
CA GLU A 53 -14.81 2.13 13.71
C GLU A 53 -16.16 1.41 13.60
N ASN A 54 -16.39 0.63 12.54
CA ASN A 54 -17.59 -0.19 12.35
C ASN A 54 -17.78 -1.17 13.53
N THR A 55 -16.69 -1.72 14.05
CA THR A 55 -16.73 -2.63 15.19
C THR A 55 -17.03 -1.92 16.51
N VAL A 56 -16.38 -0.78 16.76
CA VAL A 56 -16.56 0.00 18.00
C VAL A 56 -17.97 0.57 18.08
N SER A 57 -18.47 1.11 16.96
CA SER A 57 -19.86 1.57 16.83
C SER A 57 -20.88 0.43 16.88
N SER A 58 -20.42 -0.83 16.89
CA SER A 58 -21.27 -2.02 16.82
C SER A 58 -22.26 -1.94 15.65
N LEU A 59 -21.78 -1.49 14.49
CA LEU A 59 -22.57 -1.41 13.27
C LEU A 59 -23.17 -2.80 12.97
N GLU A 60 -24.49 -2.87 12.92
CA GLU A 60 -25.23 -4.13 12.75
C GLU A 60 -24.93 -5.20 13.83
N ASN A 61 -24.61 -4.77 15.06
CA ASN A 61 -24.27 -5.62 16.20
C ASN A 61 -23.13 -6.63 15.94
N SER A 62 -22.22 -6.30 15.02
CA SER A 62 -21.21 -7.23 14.52
C SER A 62 -19.79 -6.73 14.74
N LYS A 63 -18.84 -7.66 14.69
CA LYS A 63 -17.41 -7.34 14.53
C LYS A 63 -17.08 -7.19 13.05
N TYR A 64 -16.03 -6.45 12.78
CA TYR A 64 -15.47 -6.29 11.46
C TYR A 64 -13.97 -6.58 11.51
N GLY A 65 -13.47 -7.08 10.41
CA GLY A 65 -12.05 -7.30 10.21
C GLY A 65 -11.60 -6.90 8.82
N VAL A 66 -10.29 -6.90 8.63
CA VAL A 66 -9.66 -6.72 7.32
C VAL A 66 -8.94 -8.01 6.97
N TYR A 67 -9.25 -8.57 5.80
CA TYR A 67 -8.56 -9.69 5.19
C TYR A 67 -7.58 -9.18 4.13
N ALA A 68 -6.33 -9.61 4.23
CA ALA A 68 -5.26 -9.20 3.34
C ALA A 68 -4.95 -10.32 2.32
N THR A 69 -4.82 -9.94 1.05
CA THR A 69 -4.31 -10.79 -0.01
C THR A 69 -3.12 -10.11 -0.69
N THR A 70 -2.46 -10.80 -1.62
CA THR A 70 -1.32 -10.24 -2.37
C THR A 70 -1.67 -8.94 -3.11
N THR A 71 -2.89 -8.80 -3.63
CA THR A 71 -3.27 -7.70 -4.53
C THR A 71 -4.45 -6.88 -4.04
N LYS A 72 -5.14 -7.28 -2.97
CA LYS A 72 -6.28 -6.55 -2.43
C LYS A 72 -6.43 -6.73 -0.93
N PHE A 73 -7.11 -5.78 -0.31
CA PHE A 73 -7.60 -5.85 1.06
C PHE A 73 -9.12 -5.86 1.04
N VAL A 74 -9.73 -6.55 2.00
CA VAL A 74 -11.18 -6.70 2.08
C VAL A 74 -11.65 -6.45 3.50
N ILE A 75 -12.49 -5.44 3.71
CA ILE A 75 -13.25 -5.31 4.95
C ILE A 75 -14.36 -6.35 4.91
N PHE A 76 -14.49 -7.14 5.97
CA PHE A 76 -15.54 -8.14 6.10
C PHE A 76 -16.22 -8.04 7.45
N LYS A 77 -17.43 -8.59 7.53
CA LYS A 77 -18.26 -8.64 8.73
C LYS A 77 -18.19 -10.03 9.37
N GLY A 78 -18.09 -10.08 10.70
CA GLY A 78 -18.00 -11.31 11.50
C GLY A 78 -16.58 -11.62 11.99
N ASP A 79 -16.42 -12.79 12.62
CA ASP A 79 -15.12 -13.25 13.15
C ASP A 79 -14.24 -13.93 12.08
N ILE A 80 -14.83 -14.37 10.96
CA ILE A 80 -14.12 -15.13 9.91
C ILE A 80 -14.48 -14.55 8.55
N TYR A 81 -13.47 -14.31 7.73
CA TYR A 81 -13.64 -13.89 6.34
C TYR A 81 -14.33 -14.98 5.50
N SER A 82 -15.34 -14.58 4.74
CA SER A 82 -15.97 -15.42 3.71
C SER A 82 -15.88 -14.71 2.37
N GLU A 83 -15.28 -15.37 1.39
CA GLU A 83 -15.24 -14.87 0.02
C GLU A 83 -16.65 -14.77 -0.57
N GLY A 84 -16.91 -13.71 -1.34
CA GLY A 84 -18.21 -13.48 -1.99
C GLY A 84 -19.35 -13.03 -1.08
N ALA A 85 -19.12 -12.79 0.21
CA ALA A 85 -20.16 -12.25 1.09
C ALA A 85 -20.55 -10.82 0.66
N SER A 86 -21.85 -10.52 0.64
CA SER A 86 -22.37 -9.24 0.14
C SER A 86 -21.98 -8.02 0.98
N GLY A 87 -21.49 -8.23 2.20
CA GLY A 87 -20.97 -7.18 3.08
C GLY A 87 -19.48 -6.92 2.93
N ASN A 88 -18.81 -7.58 1.97
CA ASN A 88 -17.38 -7.37 1.74
C ASN A 88 -17.16 -6.06 0.99
N GLU A 89 -16.26 -5.23 1.50
CA GLU A 89 -15.77 -4.05 0.80
C GLU A 89 -14.31 -4.27 0.39
N GLU A 90 -14.06 -4.30 -0.92
CA GLU A 90 -12.74 -4.60 -1.46
C GLU A 90 -12.00 -3.32 -1.88
N PHE A 91 -10.69 -3.31 -1.63
CA PHE A 91 -9.76 -2.33 -2.16
C PHE A 91 -8.63 -3.06 -2.89
N VAL A 92 -8.51 -2.81 -4.19
CA VAL A 92 -7.47 -3.41 -5.02
C VAL A 92 -6.24 -2.49 -5.00
N LEU A 93 -5.07 -3.08 -4.77
CA LEU A 93 -3.80 -2.38 -4.84
C LEU A 93 -3.49 -2.03 -6.30
N GLU A 94 -3.19 -0.76 -6.55
CA GLU A 94 -2.93 -0.25 -7.89
C GLU A 94 -1.44 0.01 -8.17
N GLY A 95 -1.09 0.14 -9.45
CA GLY A 95 0.26 0.59 -9.85
C GLY A 95 1.38 -0.41 -9.53
N GLY A 96 1.07 -1.71 -9.50
CA GLY A 96 2.05 -2.77 -9.25
C GLY A 96 2.41 -2.96 -7.77
N VAL A 97 1.68 -2.30 -6.86
CA VAL A 97 1.79 -2.49 -5.42
C VAL A 97 1.23 -3.85 -5.02
N VAL A 98 1.94 -4.55 -4.16
CA VAL A 98 1.58 -5.88 -3.64
C VAL A 98 1.91 -5.98 -2.16
N LEU A 99 1.16 -6.84 -1.47
CA LEU A 99 1.53 -7.33 -0.15
C LEU A 99 2.66 -8.35 -0.32
N LYS A 100 3.84 -8.03 0.23
CA LYS A 100 5.06 -8.84 0.15
C LYS A 100 5.21 -9.80 1.32
N ASP A 101 4.86 -9.33 2.52
CA ASP A 101 4.95 -10.13 3.74
C ASP A 101 3.78 -9.83 4.68
N ILE A 102 3.45 -10.82 5.49
CA ILE A 102 2.39 -10.75 6.49
C ILE A 102 2.77 -11.60 7.69
N ASN A 103 2.93 -10.94 8.83
CA ASN A 103 3.20 -11.58 10.10
C ASN A 103 2.18 -11.12 11.14
N ILE A 104 1.17 -11.95 11.36
CA ILE A 104 0.08 -11.68 12.29
C ILE A 104 0.10 -12.71 13.41
N PHE A 105 0.03 -12.22 14.66
CA PHE A 105 -0.13 -13.06 15.84
C PHE A 105 -1.48 -13.78 15.82
N GLY A 106 -1.47 -15.08 16.12
CA GLY A 106 -2.63 -15.96 15.92
C GLY A 106 -2.72 -16.56 14.51
N GLY A 107 -1.85 -16.13 13.58
CA GLY A 107 -1.74 -16.67 12.23
C GLY A 107 -2.82 -16.17 11.26
N GLY A 108 -2.69 -16.58 10.01
CA GLY A 108 -3.60 -16.19 8.93
C GLY A 108 -3.34 -14.80 8.36
N GLN A 109 -4.35 -14.27 7.65
CA GLN A 109 -4.26 -13.00 6.94
C GLN A 109 -5.40 -12.02 7.32
N SER A 110 -6.09 -12.31 8.43
CA SER A 110 -7.19 -11.48 8.92
C SER A 110 -6.80 -10.77 10.20
N VAL A 111 -7.19 -9.51 10.31
CA VAL A 111 -7.20 -8.76 11.56
C VAL A 111 -8.64 -8.46 11.93
N VAL A 112 -9.13 -9.04 13.01
CA VAL A 112 -10.49 -8.79 13.51
C VAL A 112 -10.43 -7.92 14.75
N PHE A 113 -11.33 -6.94 14.82
CA PHE A 113 -11.42 -6.03 15.96
C PHE A 113 -12.50 -6.51 16.95
N GLU A 114 -12.29 -6.19 18.23
CA GLU A 114 -13.21 -6.49 19.31
C GLU A 114 -14.18 -5.33 19.55
N ARG A 115 -15.45 -5.67 19.79
CA ARG A 115 -16.51 -4.69 20.07
C ARG A 115 -16.18 -3.85 21.30
N LEU A 116 -16.72 -2.63 21.32
CA LEU A 116 -16.58 -1.63 22.38
C LEU A 116 -15.15 -1.08 22.61
N THR A 117 -14.12 -1.90 22.40
CA THR A 117 -12.73 -1.53 22.67
C THR A 117 -11.94 -1.22 21.40
N GLY A 118 -12.32 -1.82 20.27
CA GLY A 118 -11.58 -1.74 19.02
C GLY A 118 -10.19 -2.34 19.10
N LYS A 119 -9.90 -3.16 20.12
CA LYS A 119 -8.64 -3.91 20.26
C LYS A 119 -8.62 -5.08 19.30
N THR A 120 -7.45 -5.67 19.08
CA THR A 120 -7.33 -6.91 18.30
C THR A 120 -6.39 -7.88 18.99
N LEU A 121 -6.68 -9.18 18.86
CA LEU A 121 -5.75 -10.25 19.19
C LEU A 121 -4.81 -10.57 18.01
N ASN A 122 -5.16 -10.11 16.81
CA ASN A 122 -4.42 -10.30 15.56
C ASN A 122 -3.50 -9.10 15.30
N TYR A 123 -2.51 -8.91 16.16
CA TYR A 123 -1.51 -7.83 16.03
C TYR A 123 -0.25 -8.33 15.32
N GLY A 124 0.55 -7.42 14.76
CA GLY A 124 1.76 -7.80 14.02
C GLY A 124 2.15 -6.74 12.99
N PHE A 125 2.67 -7.17 11.85
CA PHE A 125 2.99 -6.28 10.75
C PHE A 125 2.66 -6.89 9.38
N ILE A 126 2.48 -6.02 8.40
CA ILE A 126 2.42 -6.39 6.99
C ILE A 126 3.37 -5.49 6.21
N THR A 127 3.99 -6.03 5.17
CA THR A 127 4.89 -5.29 4.30
C THR A 127 4.22 -5.11 2.95
N ILE A 128 4.03 -3.86 2.54
CA ILE A 128 3.49 -3.49 1.23
C ILE A 128 4.63 -2.88 0.41
N GLY A 129 4.75 -3.29 -0.84
CA GLY A 129 5.81 -2.78 -1.70
C GLY A 129 5.49 -2.88 -3.18
N ILE A 130 6.41 -2.42 -4.01
CA ILE A 130 6.22 -2.43 -5.47
C ILE A 130 6.85 -3.69 -6.06
N SER A 131 6.09 -4.41 -6.89
CA SER A 131 6.55 -5.66 -7.51
C SER A 131 7.77 -5.47 -8.39
N SER A 132 7.83 -4.35 -9.12
CA SER A 132 8.94 -4.00 -10.03
C SER A 132 10.12 -3.34 -9.34
N ASP A 133 10.00 -2.95 -8.07
CA ASP A 133 11.05 -2.25 -7.32
C ASP A 133 11.19 -2.86 -5.91
N PRO A 134 12.12 -3.81 -5.71
CA PRO A 134 12.32 -4.48 -4.42
C PRO A 134 12.90 -3.56 -3.35
N THR A 135 13.32 -2.34 -3.69
CA THR A 135 13.86 -1.36 -2.74
C THR A 135 12.78 -0.46 -2.13
N LYS A 136 11.53 -0.59 -2.58
CA LYS A 136 10.40 0.25 -2.21
C LYS A 136 9.36 -0.55 -1.45
N ASP A 137 9.58 -0.65 -0.15
CA ASP A 137 8.74 -1.34 0.82
C ASP A 137 8.37 -0.39 1.97
N LEU A 138 7.15 -0.55 2.47
CA LEU A 138 6.64 0.12 3.65
C LEU A 138 5.98 -0.91 4.57
N ASP A 139 6.40 -0.89 5.83
CA ASP A 139 5.81 -1.73 6.86
C ASP A 139 4.62 -1.01 7.50
N ILE A 140 3.54 -1.76 7.68
CA ILE A 140 2.37 -1.34 8.43
C ILE A 140 2.32 -2.18 9.70
N ILE A 141 2.36 -1.50 10.84
CA ILE A 141 2.31 -2.09 12.18
C ILE A 141 0.87 -2.05 12.68
N ILE A 142 0.37 -3.22 13.09
CA ILE A 142 -0.93 -3.41 13.72
C ILE A 142 -0.69 -3.68 15.21
N GLU A 143 -1.19 -2.80 16.07
CA GLU A 143 -1.00 -2.92 17.51
C GLU A 143 -2.13 -3.68 18.21
N LYS A 144 -1.85 -4.22 19.39
CA LYS A 144 -2.87 -4.82 20.28
C LYS A 144 -4.02 -3.87 20.64
N THR A 145 -3.76 -2.57 20.60
CA THR A 145 -4.76 -1.51 20.81
C THR A 145 -5.75 -1.41 19.65
N GLY A 146 -5.46 -2.06 18.52
CA GLY A 146 -6.16 -1.94 17.24
C GLY A 146 -5.78 -0.69 16.45
N LEU A 147 -4.82 0.10 16.92
CA LEU A 147 -4.24 1.16 16.10
C LEU A 147 -3.33 0.57 15.03
N VAL A 148 -3.41 1.14 13.84
CA VAL A 148 -2.61 0.73 12.69
C VAL A 148 -1.85 1.94 12.16
N ARG A 149 -0.54 1.80 11.95
CA ARG A 149 0.34 2.87 11.46
C ARG A 149 1.35 2.34 10.47
N LYS A 150 1.87 3.21 9.60
CA LYS A 150 3.06 2.90 8.80
C LYS A 150 4.34 3.17 9.60
N THR A 151 5.44 2.51 9.24
CA THR A 151 6.78 2.91 9.68
C THR A 151 7.19 4.22 9.01
N GLU A 152 7.97 5.02 9.72
CA GLU A 152 8.62 6.22 9.16
C GLU A 152 9.78 5.86 8.23
#